data_AF-A0A947AEN3-F1
#
_entry.id   AF-A0A947AEN3-F1
#
_cell.length_a   1.000
_cell.length_b   1.000
_cell.length_c   1.000
_cell.angle_alpha   90.00
_cell.angle_beta   90.00
_cell.angle_gamma   90.00
#
_symmetry.space_group_name_H-M   'P 1'
#
loop_
_entity.id
_entity.type
_entity.pdbx_description
1 polymer ?
#
loop_
_entity_poly.entity_id
_entity_poly.type
_entity_poly.pdbx_seq_one_letter_code
_entity_poly.pdbx_strand_id
1 'polypeptide(L)'
;MVKQFTSKPLPTIHFALGSIKQLPSLADSFGKRLLILSGNSLISQANIWDKVTASLKQNHSTLFCSTIASEPSPEMIDTIVQDHFPEEIDAVIAIGGGSVLDAGKAVSAMLTNGYGVQNFLEGVGSKNPDGLKIPFIAIPTTAGTGSEATSNAVITRTGSSGFKKSLRHNNYIPDVALIDPALMRTCPPDITAACGMDTLTQLV
;
A
#
# COMPACT_ATOMS: atom_id res chain seq x y z
N MET A 1 -15.12 -8.13 -34.77
CA MET A 1 -13.78 -8.75 -34.70
C MET A 1 -13.25 -8.49 -33.30
N VAL A 2 -12.95 -9.53 -32.52
CA VAL A 2 -12.43 -9.38 -31.15
C VAL A 2 -10.94 -9.05 -31.23
N LYS A 3 -10.49 -7.99 -30.55
CA LYS A 3 -9.07 -7.63 -30.48
C LYS A 3 -8.36 -8.57 -29.50
N GLN A 4 -7.15 -9.01 -29.85
CA GLN A 4 -6.29 -9.75 -28.93
C GLN A 4 -5.91 -8.86 -27.74
N PHE A 5 -5.92 -9.42 -26.53
CA PHE A 5 -5.46 -8.75 -25.31
C PHE A 5 -4.80 -9.76 -24.37
N THR A 6 -3.98 -9.26 -23.44
CA THR A 6 -3.40 -10.03 -22.33
C THR A 6 -3.71 -9.31 -21.01
N SER A 7 -3.93 -10.06 -19.95
CA SER A 7 -4.11 -9.51 -18.61
C SER A 7 -2.77 -9.45 -17.87
N LYS A 8 -2.61 -8.44 -17.02
CA LYS A 8 -1.51 -8.39 -16.06
C LYS A 8 -1.74 -9.43 -14.97
N PRO A 9 -0.67 -9.92 -14.28
CA PRO A 9 -0.83 -10.73 -13.08
C PRO A 9 -1.66 -9.97 -12.03
N LEU A 10 -2.35 -10.71 -11.18
CA LEU A 10 -3.07 -10.22 -10.01
C LEU A 10 -2.27 -10.58 -8.74
N PRO A 11 -2.47 -9.86 -7.63
CA PRO A 11 -1.92 -10.30 -6.34
C PRO A 11 -2.51 -11.67 -5.96
N THR A 12 -1.86 -12.35 -5.00
CA THR A 12 -2.54 -13.44 -4.29
C THR A 12 -3.61 -12.84 -3.39
N ILE A 13 -4.88 -13.15 -3.64
CA ILE A 13 -6.02 -12.54 -2.93
C ILE A 13 -6.48 -13.46 -1.80
N HIS A 14 -6.47 -12.93 -0.58
CA HIS A 14 -7.05 -13.55 0.60
C HIS A 14 -8.29 -12.76 1.00
N PHE A 15 -9.47 -13.25 0.64
CA PHE A 15 -10.75 -12.59 0.96
C PHE A 15 -11.55 -13.45 1.93
N ALA A 16 -11.75 -12.96 3.16
CA ALA A 16 -12.68 -13.57 4.11
C ALA A 16 -12.95 -12.61 5.29
N LEU A 17 -14.09 -12.74 5.93
CA LEU A 17 -14.34 -12.09 7.21
C LEU A 17 -13.36 -12.61 8.27
N GLY A 18 -12.60 -11.73 8.91
CA GLY A 18 -11.57 -12.11 9.88
C GLY A 18 -10.27 -12.62 9.24
N SER A 19 -10.06 -12.43 7.93
CA SER A 19 -8.84 -12.84 7.22
C SER A 19 -7.59 -12.16 7.76
N ILE A 20 -7.70 -11.01 8.43
CA ILE A 20 -6.56 -10.32 9.06
C ILE A 20 -5.75 -11.21 10.02
N LYS A 21 -6.38 -12.26 10.59
CA LYS A 21 -5.72 -13.27 11.43
C LYS A 21 -4.66 -14.10 10.69
N GLN A 22 -4.70 -14.13 9.36
CA GLN A 22 -3.72 -14.82 8.52
C GLN A 22 -2.42 -14.01 8.36
N LEU A 23 -2.44 -12.71 8.69
CA LEU A 23 -1.32 -11.80 8.45
C LEU A 23 0.02 -12.29 9.02
N PRO A 24 0.12 -12.85 10.24
CA PRO A 24 1.40 -13.35 10.74
C PRO A 24 1.99 -14.47 9.90
N SER A 25 1.17 -15.42 9.45
CA SER A 25 1.61 -16.52 8.60
C SER A 25 2.01 -16.04 7.20
N LEU A 26 1.34 -15.00 6.68
CA LEU A 26 1.65 -14.44 5.37
C LEU A 26 2.96 -13.65 5.43
N ALA A 27 3.12 -12.78 6.43
CA ALA A 27 4.34 -12.00 6.64
C ALA A 27 5.58 -12.91 6.83
N ASP A 28 5.42 -14.03 7.53
CA ASP A 28 6.48 -15.01 7.76
C ASP A 28 7.10 -15.60 6.50
N SER A 29 6.34 -15.68 5.41
CA SER A 29 6.86 -16.16 4.13
C SER A 29 7.81 -15.17 3.46
N PHE A 30 7.81 -13.90 3.90
CA PHE A 30 8.65 -12.84 3.36
C PHE A 30 9.82 -12.47 4.28
N GLY A 31 9.67 -12.65 5.59
CA GLY A 31 10.74 -12.43 6.56
C GLY A 31 10.19 -12.03 7.93
N LYS A 32 11.02 -11.39 8.75
CA LYS A 32 10.71 -11.04 10.14
C LYS A 32 10.81 -9.54 10.42
N ARG A 33 11.44 -8.75 9.55
CA ARG A 33 11.61 -7.29 9.70
C ARG A 33 10.55 -6.60 8.86
N LEU A 34 9.48 -6.15 9.50
CA LEU A 34 8.27 -5.70 8.82
C LEU A 34 8.07 -4.20 9.01
N LEU A 35 7.91 -3.46 7.92
CA LEU A 35 7.50 -2.05 7.94
C LEU A 35 5.99 -1.96 7.74
N ILE A 36 5.27 -1.52 8.77
CA ILE A 36 3.83 -1.33 8.74
C ILE A 36 3.51 0.14 8.48
N LEU A 37 2.84 0.42 7.37
CA LEU A 37 2.26 1.72 7.07
C LEU A 37 0.78 1.70 7.39
N SER A 38 0.29 2.68 8.13
CA SER A 38 -1.12 2.74 8.51
C SER A 38 -1.69 4.15 8.46
N GLY A 39 -3.00 4.23 8.23
CA GLY A 39 -3.73 5.49 8.37
C GLY A 39 -4.06 5.82 9.83
N ASN A 40 -4.23 7.10 10.14
CA ASN A 40 -4.60 7.59 11.49
C ASN A 40 -5.84 6.90 12.09
N SER A 41 -6.82 6.57 11.24
CA SER A 41 -8.08 5.96 11.68
C SER A 41 -7.91 4.55 12.24
N LEU A 42 -6.92 3.79 11.75
CA LEU A 42 -6.63 2.45 12.24
C LEU A 42 -5.90 2.50 13.58
N ILE A 43 -4.93 3.41 13.72
CA ILE A 43 -4.22 3.63 14.99
C ILE A 43 -5.20 4.07 16.08
N SER A 44 -6.18 4.89 15.71
CA SER A 44 -7.25 5.33 16.63
C SER A 44 -8.18 4.18 17.06
N GLN A 45 -8.21 3.06 16.32
CA GLN A 45 -8.92 1.84 16.67
C GLN A 45 -7.99 0.88 17.41
N ALA A 46 -7.56 1.28 18.63
CA ALA A 46 -6.58 0.57 19.46
C ALA A 46 -6.79 -0.96 19.48
N ASN A 47 -8.04 -1.41 19.60
CA ASN A 47 -8.37 -2.84 19.60
C ASN A 47 -7.95 -3.64 18.35
N ILE A 48 -7.88 -3.03 17.17
CA ILE A 48 -7.45 -3.71 15.94
C ILE A 48 -5.94 -3.60 15.79
N TRP A 49 -5.40 -2.39 15.94
CA TRP A 49 -3.96 -2.14 15.85
C TRP A 49 -3.15 -2.98 16.85
N ASP A 50 -3.59 -3.03 18.10
CA ASP A 50 -2.92 -3.79 19.16
C ASP A 50 -2.97 -5.30 18.88
N LYS A 51 -4.10 -5.81 18.35
CA LYS A 51 -4.22 -7.22 17.98
C LYS A 51 -3.29 -7.59 16.82
N VAL A 52 -3.24 -6.75 15.79
CA VAL A 52 -2.38 -6.95 14.62
C VAL A 52 -0.91 -6.97 15.05
N THR A 53 -0.47 -5.91 15.72
CA THR A 53 0.93 -5.78 16.15
C THR A 53 1.33 -6.84 17.18
N ALA A 54 0.45 -7.19 18.12
CA ALA A 54 0.69 -8.29 19.06
C ALA A 54 0.83 -9.64 18.35
N SER A 55 -0.04 -9.94 17.37
CA SER A 55 0.01 -11.20 16.63
C SER A 55 1.30 -11.36 15.83
N LEU A 56 1.80 -10.28 15.23
CA LEU A 56 3.07 -10.29 14.51
C LEU A 56 4.28 -10.42 15.44
N LYS A 57 4.26 -9.74 16.60
CA LYS A 57 5.30 -9.87 17.63
C LYS A 57 5.34 -11.27 18.24
N GLN A 58 4.18 -11.88 18.48
CA GLN A 58 4.07 -13.28 18.93
C GLN A 58 4.69 -14.25 17.92
N ASN A 59 4.71 -13.87 16.64
CA ASN A 59 5.38 -14.62 15.59
C ASN A 59 6.85 -14.22 15.39
N HIS A 60 7.47 -13.60 16.40
CA HIS A 60 8.87 -13.18 16.42
C HIS A 60 9.26 -12.16 15.33
N SER A 61 8.30 -11.35 14.86
CA SER A 61 8.60 -10.26 13.92
C SER A 61 9.09 -9.00 14.64
N THR A 62 10.11 -8.36 14.09
CA THR A 62 10.53 -6.99 14.42
C THR A 62 9.68 -6.02 13.62
N LEU A 63 8.99 -5.11 14.30
CA LEU A 63 8.03 -4.20 13.67
C LEU A 63 8.55 -2.77 13.66
N PHE A 64 8.49 -2.16 12.48
CA PHE A 64 8.67 -0.75 12.24
C PHE A 64 7.33 -0.17 11.79
N CYS A 65 7.06 1.09 12.12
CA CYS A 65 5.74 1.67 11.88
C CYS A 65 5.87 3.12 11.41
N SER A 66 5.14 3.46 10.35
CA SER A 66 4.96 4.86 9.92
C SER A 66 3.49 5.14 9.66
N THR A 67 3.09 6.40 9.87
CA THR A 67 1.70 6.82 9.75
C THR A 67 1.49 7.68 8.52
N ILE A 68 0.45 7.40 7.75
CA ILE A 68 0.08 8.11 6.53
C ILE A 68 -1.21 8.89 6.82
N ALA A 69 -1.08 10.20 7.02
CA ALA A 69 -2.19 11.08 7.43
C ALA A 69 -2.90 11.76 6.25
N SER A 70 -2.30 11.75 5.06
CA SER A 70 -2.78 12.45 3.87
C SER A 70 -2.48 11.67 2.61
N GLU A 71 -2.84 12.23 1.46
CA GLU A 71 -2.33 11.77 0.17
C GLU A 71 -0.78 11.72 0.20
N PRO A 72 -0.16 10.67 -0.34
CA PRO A 72 1.29 10.51 -0.30
C PRO A 72 1.96 11.56 -1.19
N SER A 73 2.93 12.28 -0.63
CA SER A 73 3.79 13.20 -1.36
C SER A 73 5.17 12.59 -1.60
N PRO A 74 5.94 13.08 -2.58
CA PRO A 74 7.29 12.58 -2.80
C PRO A 74 8.16 12.67 -1.54
N GLU A 75 8.07 13.80 -0.81
CA GLU A 75 8.82 14.03 0.42
C GLU A 75 8.44 13.02 1.51
N MET A 76 7.14 12.73 1.67
CA MET A 76 6.68 11.73 2.64
C MET A 76 7.27 10.36 2.35
N ILE A 77 7.24 9.93 1.09
CA ILE A 77 7.81 8.63 0.70
C ILE A 77 9.33 8.62 0.93
N ASP A 78 10.03 9.65 0.48
CA ASP A 78 11.48 9.74 0.59
C ASP A 78 11.93 9.77 2.06
N THR A 79 11.20 10.46 2.95
CA THR A 79 11.46 10.45 4.40
C THR A 79 11.26 9.06 5.00
N ILE A 80 10.14 8.38 4.71
CA ILE A 80 9.89 7.01 5.23
C ILE A 80 10.99 6.06 4.76
N VAL A 81 11.38 6.14 3.49
CA VAL A 81 12.46 5.32 2.93
C VAL A 81 13.76 5.61 3.65
N GLN A 82 14.12 6.87 3.84
CA GLN A 82 15.35 7.26 4.52
C GLN A 82 15.40 6.77 5.97
N ASP A 83 14.29 6.89 6.71
CA ASP A 83 14.21 6.50 8.12
C ASP A 83 14.35 4.99 8.31
N HIS A 84 13.83 4.20 7.35
CA HIS A 84 13.79 2.74 7.44
C HIS A 84 14.82 2.02 6.56
N PHE A 85 15.59 2.72 5.74
CA PHE A 85 16.64 2.14 4.89
C PHE A 85 17.70 1.35 5.68
N PRO A 86 18.21 1.81 6.85
CA PRO A 86 19.20 1.06 7.63
C PRO A 86 18.63 -0.20 8.28
N GLU A 87 17.32 -0.38 8.26
CA GLU A 87 16.62 -1.42 9.00
C GLU A 87 16.43 -2.69 8.17
N GLU A 88 16.97 -2.82 6.96
CA GLU A 88 16.92 -4.07 6.18
C GLU A 88 15.51 -4.70 6.18
N ILE A 89 14.51 -3.92 5.76
CA ILE A 89 13.10 -4.33 5.79
C ILE A 89 12.88 -5.51 4.83
N ASP A 90 12.31 -6.60 5.35
CA ASP A 90 11.98 -7.80 4.57
C ASP A 90 10.66 -7.65 3.81
N ALA A 91 9.68 -6.94 4.39
CA ALA A 91 8.38 -6.70 3.76
C ALA A 91 7.71 -5.41 4.23
N VAL A 92 6.97 -4.76 3.33
CA VAL A 92 6.06 -3.66 3.64
C VAL A 92 4.64 -4.20 3.80
N ILE A 93 3.94 -3.75 4.83
CA ILE A 93 2.52 -4.03 5.07
C ILE A 93 1.79 -2.70 5.13
N ALA A 94 0.88 -2.43 4.18
CA ALA A 94 0.05 -1.23 4.22
C ALA A 94 -1.38 -1.56 4.66
N ILE A 95 -1.86 -0.90 5.70
CA ILE A 95 -3.20 -1.09 6.26
C ILE A 95 -3.95 0.24 6.26
N GLY A 96 -4.87 0.41 5.33
CA GLY A 96 -5.64 1.65 5.22
C GLY A 96 -6.39 1.80 3.90
N GLY A 97 -6.79 3.03 3.58
CA GLY A 97 -7.39 3.37 2.29
C GLY A 97 -6.35 3.50 1.17
N GLY A 98 -6.80 3.95 -0.01
CA GLY A 98 -5.97 4.05 -1.22
C GLY A 98 -4.66 4.81 -1.03
N SER A 99 -4.67 5.94 -0.33
CA SER A 99 -3.45 6.73 -0.05
C SER A 99 -2.39 5.96 0.74
N VAL A 100 -2.81 5.11 1.70
CA VAL A 100 -1.89 4.26 2.49
C VAL A 100 -1.31 3.14 1.62
N LEU A 101 -2.15 2.53 0.77
CA LEU A 101 -1.73 1.47 -0.14
C LEU A 101 -0.77 1.99 -1.21
N ASP A 102 -1.02 3.17 -1.75
CA ASP A 102 -0.14 3.83 -2.71
C ASP A 102 1.19 4.22 -2.07
N ALA A 103 1.16 4.70 -0.82
CA ALA A 103 2.37 4.96 -0.05
C ALA A 103 3.19 3.67 0.15
N GLY A 104 2.57 2.58 0.60
CA GLY A 104 3.25 1.30 0.80
C GLY A 104 3.84 0.72 -0.47
N LYS A 105 3.12 0.82 -1.58
CA LYS A 105 3.62 0.43 -2.89
C LYS A 105 4.86 1.25 -3.28
N ALA A 106 4.82 2.57 -3.14
CA ALA A 106 5.95 3.43 -3.43
C ALA A 106 7.14 3.17 -2.51
N VAL A 107 6.93 3.05 -1.19
CA VAL A 107 7.99 2.74 -0.21
C VAL A 107 8.61 1.38 -0.51
N SER A 108 7.81 0.35 -0.85
CA SER A 108 8.33 -0.98 -1.19
C SER A 108 9.28 -0.96 -2.40
N ALA A 109 8.98 -0.12 -3.40
CA ALA A 109 9.83 0.08 -4.56
C ALA A 109 11.06 0.93 -4.22
N MET A 110 10.90 1.97 -3.41
CA MET A 110 11.96 2.93 -3.14
C MET A 110 12.98 2.43 -2.12
N LEU A 111 12.62 1.49 -1.23
CA LEU A 111 13.59 0.82 -0.34
C LEU A 111 14.64 0.00 -1.11
N THR A 112 14.39 -0.37 -2.37
CA THR A 112 15.38 -1.02 -3.24
C THR A 112 16.12 -0.05 -4.17
N ASN A 113 15.86 1.25 -4.04
CA ASN A 113 16.36 2.28 -4.96
C ASN A 113 17.15 3.36 -4.20
N GLY A 114 18.19 3.91 -4.83
CA GLY A 114 19.02 4.99 -4.27
C GLY A 114 18.59 6.40 -4.66
N TYR A 115 17.43 6.57 -5.29
CA TYR A 115 16.92 7.86 -5.77
C TYR A 115 15.56 8.16 -5.16
N GLY A 116 15.27 9.44 -4.94
CA GLY A 116 13.94 9.86 -4.49
C GLY A 116 12.84 9.56 -5.51
N VAL A 117 11.63 9.27 -5.01
CA VAL A 117 10.50 8.73 -5.78
C VAL A 117 10.10 9.62 -6.96
N GLN A 118 10.27 10.94 -6.81
CA GLN A 118 9.92 11.90 -7.87
C GLN A 118 10.64 11.61 -9.19
N ASN A 119 11.85 11.06 -9.15
CA ASN A 119 12.63 10.72 -10.34
C ASN A 119 11.97 9.67 -11.24
N PHE A 120 11.00 8.92 -10.70
CA PHE A 120 10.33 7.81 -11.36
C PHE A 120 8.85 8.07 -11.66
N LEU A 121 8.34 9.26 -11.33
CA LEU A 121 6.93 9.60 -11.55
C LEU A 121 6.66 9.94 -13.02
N GLU A 122 5.59 9.38 -13.59
CA GLU A 122 5.21 9.58 -14.99
C GLU A 122 5.06 11.07 -15.34
N GLY A 123 5.80 11.54 -16.36
CA GLY A 123 5.74 12.92 -16.84
C GLY A 123 6.32 13.98 -15.90
N VAL A 124 7.02 13.57 -14.83
CA VAL A 124 7.75 14.46 -13.91
C VAL A 124 9.21 14.01 -13.79
N GLY A 125 9.42 12.73 -13.55
CA GLY A 125 10.72 12.11 -13.44
C GLY A 125 11.41 11.89 -14.80
N SER A 126 12.72 11.67 -14.76
CA SER A 126 13.55 11.36 -15.93
C SER A 126 13.99 9.90 -15.98
N LYS A 127 13.66 9.10 -14.97
CA LYS A 127 14.04 7.70 -14.85
C LYS A 127 12.85 6.78 -15.05
N ASN A 128 13.14 5.60 -15.61
CA ASN A 128 12.18 4.50 -15.65
C ASN A 128 12.38 3.63 -14.39
N PRO A 129 11.31 3.25 -13.69
CA PRO A 129 11.41 2.27 -12.61
C PRO A 129 11.88 0.92 -13.17
N ASP A 130 12.77 0.24 -12.45
CA ASP A 130 13.32 -1.07 -12.82
C ASP A 130 12.41 -2.24 -12.44
N GLY A 131 11.38 -1.97 -11.64
CA GLY A 131 10.44 -2.98 -11.15
C GLY A 131 10.92 -3.78 -9.96
N LEU A 132 12.06 -3.44 -9.38
CA LEU A 132 12.49 -4.01 -8.10
C LEU A 132 11.67 -3.39 -6.97
N LYS A 133 11.26 -4.25 -6.05
CA LYS A 133 10.57 -3.88 -4.81
C LYS A 133 10.88 -4.94 -3.75
N ILE A 134 10.78 -4.57 -2.49
CA ILE A 134 10.61 -5.56 -1.42
C ILE A 134 9.16 -6.10 -1.42
N PRO A 135 8.92 -7.32 -0.91
CA PRO A 135 7.58 -7.85 -0.75
C PRO A 135 6.59 -6.87 -0.13
N PHE A 136 5.38 -6.82 -0.69
CA PHE A 136 4.34 -5.88 -0.32
C PHE A 136 2.98 -6.59 -0.09
N ILE A 137 2.46 -6.43 1.13
CA ILE A 137 1.12 -6.88 1.53
C ILE A 137 0.20 -5.66 1.63
N ALA A 138 -0.85 -5.63 0.81
CA ALA A 138 -1.89 -4.61 0.83
C ALA A 138 -3.11 -5.08 1.61
N ILE A 139 -3.55 -4.28 2.59
CA ILE A 139 -4.70 -4.56 3.46
C ILE A 139 -5.68 -3.39 3.40
N PRO A 140 -6.63 -3.39 2.44
CA PRO A 140 -7.55 -2.28 2.25
C PRO A 140 -8.55 -2.16 3.41
N THR A 141 -8.78 -0.93 3.88
CA THR A 141 -9.85 -0.57 4.82
C THR A 141 -10.96 0.25 4.17
N THR A 142 -10.86 0.48 2.86
CA THR A 142 -11.90 1.11 2.03
C THR A 142 -12.10 0.29 0.76
N ALA A 143 -13.30 0.33 0.18
CA ALA A 143 -13.66 -0.42 -1.03
C ALA A 143 -13.93 0.56 -2.18
N GLY A 144 -12.87 1.17 -2.70
CA GLY A 144 -12.96 2.24 -3.72
C GLY A 144 -11.93 2.08 -4.83
N THR A 145 -10.67 2.40 -4.50
CA THR A 145 -9.62 2.64 -5.49
C THR A 145 -9.10 1.39 -6.20
N GLY A 146 -9.25 0.20 -5.59
CA GLY A 146 -8.66 -1.04 -6.06
C GLY A 146 -7.12 -1.04 -6.05
N SER A 147 -6.48 -0.15 -5.29
CA SER A 147 -5.01 -0.02 -5.25
C SER A 147 -4.31 -1.32 -4.84
N GLU A 148 -4.97 -2.17 -4.05
CA GLU A 148 -4.54 -3.51 -3.68
C GLU A 148 -4.40 -4.47 -4.87
N ALA A 149 -5.03 -4.18 -6.01
CA ALA A 149 -5.03 -5.01 -7.22
C ALA A 149 -4.43 -4.30 -8.45
N THR A 150 -3.79 -3.14 -8.27
CA THR A 150 -3.16 -2.40 -9.37
C THR A 150 -1.66 -2.20 -9.16
N SER A 151 -0.97 -1.92 -10.26
CA SER A 151 0.46 -1.64 -10.29
C SER A 151 0.81 -0.16 -10.15
N ASN A 152 -0.18 0.69 -9.86
CA ASN A 152 -0.04 2.15 -9.82
C ASN A 152 0.03 2.60 -8.36
N ALA A 153 0.93 3.53 -8.05
CA ALA A 153 0.92 4.31 -6.81
C ALA A 153 0.78 5.78 -7.18
N VAL A 154 -0.31 6.42 -6.78
CA VAL A 154 -0.57 7.82 -7.11
C VAL A 154 0.06 8.72 -6.06
N ILE A 155 1.03 9.53 -6.48
CA ILE A 155 1.78 10.44 -5.62
C ILE A 155 1.41 11.88 -5.98
N THR A 156 1.14 12.69 -4.96
CA THR A 156 0.62 14.06 -5.11
C THR A 156 1.54 15.07 -4.43
N ARG A 157 1.92 16.12 -5.17
CA ARG A 157 2.48 17.35 -4.59
C ARG A 157 1.44 18.45 -4.73
N THR A 158 1.07 19.09 -3.63
CA THR A 158 0.12 20.20 -3.60
C THR A 158 0.82 21.54 -3.86
N GLY A 159 0.12 22.52 -4.43
CA GLY A 159 0.64 23.88 -4.65
C GLY A 159 0.51 24.32 -6.11
N SER A 160 0.98 25.54 -6.40
CA SER A 160 0.87 26.15 -7.74
C SER A 160 1.67 25.41 -8.83
N SER A 161 2.75 24.74 -8.45
CA SER A 161 3.53 23.80 -9.29
C SER A 161 3.25 22.33 -8.95
N GLY A 162 2.13 22.07 -8.30
CA GLY A 162 1.72 20.75 -7.86
C GLY A 162 1.40 19.80 -9.01
N PHE A 163 1.41 18.51 -8.70
CA PHE A 163 1.06 17.45 -9.64
C PHE A 163 0.43 16.27 -8.90
N LYS A 164 -0.31 15.44 -9.64
CA LYS A 164 -0.81 14.13 -9.22
C LYS A 164 -0.41 13.12 -10.28
N LYS A 165 0.61 12.30 -10.00
CA LYS A 165 1.25 11.41 -10.99
C LYS A 165 1.51 10.04 -10.41
N SER A 166 1.55 9.05 -11.28
CA SER A 166 1.75 7.66 -10.88
C SER A 166 3.23 7.28 -10.88
N LEU A 167 3.66 6.58 -9.84
CA LEU A 167 4.73 5.60 -9.94
C LEU A 167 4.12 4.31 -10.48
N ARG A 168 4.69 3.73 -11.53
CA ARG A 168 4.11 2.56 -12.18
C ARG A 168 5.16 1.62 -12.73
N HIS A 169 5.05 0.35 -12.37
CA HIS A 169 5.75 -0.74 -13.04
C HIS A 169 4.93 -2.02 -12.88
N ASN A 170 4.95 -2.95 -13.85
CA ASN A 170 4.13 -4.18 -13.78
C ASN A 170 4.39 -5.00 -12.51
N ASN A 171 5.62 -4.96 -12.01
CA ASN A 171 6.04 -5.66 -10.79
C ASN A 171 5.64 -4.94 -9.49
N TYR A 172 5.09 -3.72 -9.55
CA TYR A 172 4.62 -2.99 -8.36
C TYR A 172 3.19 -3.37 -7.94
N ILE A 173 2.61 -4.39 -8.56
CA ILE A 173 1.42 -5.00 -8.00
C ILE A 173 1.75 -5.62 -6.64
N PRO A 174 0.85 -5.57 -5.64
CA PRO A 174 1.09 -6.25 -4.35
C PRO A 174 1.33 -7.74 -4.54
N ASP A 175 2.15 -8.33 -3.68
CA ASP A 175 2.33 -9.79 -3.67
C ASP A 175 1.10 -10.47 -3.06
N VAL A 176 0.54 -9.82 -2.03
CA VAL A 176 -0.67 -10.26 -1.33
C VAL A 176 -1.64 -9.10 -1.19
N ALA A 177 -2.92 -9.34 -1.50
CA ALA A 177 -4.04 -8.51 -1.12
C ALA A 177 -4.85 -9.24 -0.04
N LEU A 178 -4.75 -8.79 1.21
CA LEU A 178 -5.48 -9.38 2.35
C LEU A 178 -6.72 -8.54 2.64
N ILE A 179 -7.86 -8.99 2.15
CA ILE A 179 -9.12 -8.27 2.18
C ILE A 179 -9.99 -8.85 3.30
N ASP A 180 -10.14 -8.08 4.37
CA ASP A 180 -11.04 -8.39 5.49
C ASP A 180 -12.20 -7.38 5.52
N PRO A 181 -13.41 -7.76 5.11
CA PRO A 181 -14.57 -6.87 5.14
C PRO A 181 -14.86 -6.28 6.53
N ALA A 182 -14.41 -6.91 7.62
CA ALA A 182 -14.56 -6.36 8.97
C ALA A 182 -13.82 -5.03 9.16
N LEU A 183 -12.69 -4.83 8.46
CA LEU A 183 -11.87 -3.62 8.55
C LEU A 183 -12.50 -2.43 7.81
N MET A 184 -13.45 -2.69 6.90
CA MET A 184 -14.16 -1.65 6.16
C MET A 184 -15.38 -1.11 6.91
N ARG A 185 -15.84 -1.81 7.97
CA ARG A 185 -17.05 -1.43 8.73
C ARG A 185 -16.90 -0.13 9.51
N THR A 186 -15.66 0.29 9.78
CA THR A 186 -15.36 1.53 10.49
C THR A 186 -15.07 2.69 9.55
N CYS A 187 -15.15 2.47 8.23
CA CYS A 187 -15.09 3.52 7.24
C CYS A 187 -16.28 4.48 7.41
N PRO A 188 -16.05 5.81 7.47
CA PRO A 188 -17.14 6.79 7.55
C PRO A 188 -18.15 6.63 6.39
N PRO A 189 -19.45 6.90 6.60
CA PRO A 189 -20.48 6.72 5.58
C PRO A 189 -20.27 7.55 4.31
N ASP A 190 -19.79 8.79 4.45
CA ASP A 190 -19.46 9.70 3.35
C ASP A 190 -18.28 9.17 2.51
N ILE A 191 -17.23 8.67 3.17
CA ILE A 191 -16.10 8.01 2.50
C ILE A 191 -16.56 6.71 1.82
N THR A 192 -17.43 5.94 2.46
CA THR A 192 -18.01 4.71 1.89
C THR A 192 -18.79 5.01 0.61
N ALA A 193 -19.63 6.04 0.62
CA ALA A 193 -20.39 6.48 -0.56
C ALA A 193 -19.46 6.96 -1.69
N ALA A 194 -18.46 7.77 -1.37
CA ALA A 194 -17.46 8.24 -2.34
C ALA A 194 -16.68 7.07 -2.96
N CYS A 195 -16.24 6.11 -2.16
CA CYS A 195 -15.59 4.89 -2.63
C CYS A 195 -16.50 4.06 -3.53
N GLY A 196 -17.79 3.91 -3.20
CA GLY A 196 -18.75 3.23 -4.06
C GLY A 196 -18.90 3.90 -5.44
N MET A 197 -18.91 5.23 -5.48
CA MET A 197 -18.95 5.99 -6.74
C MET A 197 -17.65 5.88 -7.54
N ASP A 198 -16.49 5.84 -6.86
CA ASP A 198 -15.19 5.58 -7.49
C ASP A 198 -15.17 4.18 -8.13
N THR A 199 -15.54 3.13 -7.38
CA THR A 199 -15.65 1.77 -7.93
C THR A 199 -16.59 1.68 -9.11
N LEU A 200 -17.76 2.34 -9.06
CA LEU A 200 -18.67 2.40 -10.20
C LEU A 200 -18.03 3.08 -11.41
N THR A 201 -17.31 4.18 -11.19
CA THR A 201 -16.61 4.91 -12.26
C THR A 201 -15.50 4.09 -12.90
N GLN A 202 -14.83 3.23 -12.13
CA GLN A 202 -13.82 2.31 -12.66
C GLN A 202 -14.41 1.14 -13.44
N LEU A 203 -15.66 0.77 -13.18
CA LEU A 203 -16.36 -0.32 -13.87
C LEU A 203 -16.88 0.08 -15.26
N VAL A 204 -17.31 1.34 -15.42
CA VAL A 204 -17.98 1.86 -16.62
C VAL A 204 -17.01 2.47 -17.64
#